data_AF-A0A942BJD0-F1
#
_entry.id   AF-A0A942BJD0-F1
#
_cell.length_a   1.000
_cell.length_b   1.000
_cell.length_c   1.000
_cell.angle_alpha   90.00
_cell.angle_beta   90.00
_cell.angle_gamma   90.00
#
_symmetry.space_group_name_H-M   'P 1'
#
loop_
_entity.id
_entity.type
_entity.pdbx_description
1 polymer ?
#
loop_
_entity_poly.entity_id
_entity_poly.type
_entity_poly.pdbx_seq_one_letter_code
_entity_poly.pdbx_strand_id
1 'polypeptide(L)'
;MDPRQELELLIRAKYPIISINSWEERRVEEALSSVCGTLKRKLHVWTVTQGMKPPVGGKDSKLLPELEALVQVSEAAEFTVFLLKDFHPYLRDPRVVRLLRDLASSLRGKSTTLILLSPNLQLPTELEKDVSILDFGLPGREEIEKVLDRTIDFIKNNTQINSELAEENRDRIVQNAQGMTLDEIESVLALGIVANRAIDVDAVLVEKQQIIRKSGLLEYIAPEEALANVGGMNLLKEWLERRTNCFSDEARKFGIPVPRGILLLGVQGCGKSLAAKAVASEWRLPMLRLDVGRIFGSLVGKSEENIRRAIQVAESVAPCILWADELEKGFAGVTGGGAGDSGTSSRVFATFLTWMQEKTAPVFLIATANDVSALPPEMLRKGRFDEIFFVDLPSAAEREHIIVIHLKKRNRDPGKFNIRQLADASKGFSGAEIEQAIIASLYTAFADNRREITDADIEAEMKATVPLSVMMREEIDELRTWAQLRTRPAAKAPEPPATA
;
A
#
# COMPACT_ATOMS: atom_id res chain seq x y z
N MET A 1 14.45 -17.52 2.12
CA MET A 1 14.53 -18.99 1.99
C MET A 1 13.18 -19.43 1.43
N ASP A 2 13.12 -20.41 0.53
CA ASP A 2 11.84 -20.92 0.04
C ASP A 2 11.03 -21.46 1.24
N PRO A 3 9.79 -20.98 1.49
CA PRO A 3 8.97 -21.42 2.63
C PRO A 3 8.81 -22.94 2.70
N ARG A 4 8.82 -23.60 1.54
CA ARG A 4 8.75 -25.06 1.46
C ARG A 4 10.00 -25.75 2.02
N GLN A 5 11.19 -25.21 1.72
CA GLN A 5 12.45 -25.76 2.24
C GLN A 5 12.54 -25.59 3.75
N GLU A 6 12.12 -24.42 4.26
CA GLU A 6 12.07 -24.16 5.69
C GLU A 6 11.09 -25.11 6.41
N LEU A 7 9.92 -25.34 5.82
CA LEU A 7 8.94 -26.30 6.31
C LEU A 7 9.50 -27.73 6.37
N GLU A 8 10.21 -28.16 5.32
CA GLU A 8 10.89 -29.46 5.31
C GLU A 8 11.93 -29.56 6.43
N LEU A 9 12.75 -28.52 6.63
CA LEU A 9 13.78 -28.49 7.66
C LEU A 9 13.17 -28.62 9.07
N LEU A 10 12.10 -27.88 9.37
CA LEU A 10 11.43 -27.94 10.68
C LEU A 10 10.82 -29.33 10.94
N ILE A 11 10.18 -29.93 9.93
CA ILE A 11 9.61 -31.28 10.03
C ILE A 11 10.72 -32.32 10.24
N ARG A 12 11.86 -32.19 9.53
CA ARG A 12 13.03 -33.07 9.69
C ARG A 12 13.71 -32.91 11.04
N ALA A 13 13.77 -31.69 11.56
CA ALA A 13 14.30 -31.38 12.89
C ALA A 13 13.34 -31.78 14.03
N LYS A 14 12.18 -32.39 13.71
CA LYS A 14 11.20 -32.91 14.66
C LYS A 14 10.64 -31.84 15.59
N TYR A 15 10.40 -30.66 15.05
CA TYR A 15 9.63 -29.64 15.75
C TYR A 15 8.21 -30.18 16.01
N PRO A 16 7.71 -30.09 17.26
CA PRO A 16 6.47 -30.75 17.63
C PRO A 16 5.24 -30.01 17.10
N ILE A 17 5.22 -28.69 17.22
CA ILE A 17 4.12 -27.83 16.75
C ILE A 17 4.69 -26.69 15.91
N ILE A 18 4.13 -26.51 14.72
CA ILE A 18 4.45 -25.42 13.79
C ILE A 18 3.17 -24.63 13.52
N SER A 19 3.22 -23.31 13.68
CA SER A 19 2.13 -22.41 13.30
C SER A 19 2.49 -21.76 11.97
N ILE A 20 1.71 -22.04 10.93
CA ILE A 20 1.84 -21.44 9.61
C ILE A 20 0.87 -20.25 9.52
N ASN A 21 1.43 -19.07 9.28
CA ASN A 21 0.66 -17.87 9.02
C ASN A 21 0.49 -17.69 7.50
N SER A 22 -0.71 -17.95 6.98
CA SER A 22 -1.00 -17.83 5.55
C SER A 22 -2.50 -17.83 5.23
N TRP A 23 -2.87 -17.21 4.11
CA TRP A 23 -4.19 -17.29 3.51
C TRP A 23 -4.31 -18.44 2.49
N GLU A 24 -3.18 -19.07 2.12
CA GLU A 24 -3.11 -20.00 0.98
C GLU A 24 -3.21 -21.45 1.41
N GLU A 25 -4.41 -21.89 1.81
CA GLU A 25 -4.63 -23.27 2.26
C GLU A 25 -4.18 -24.32 1.26
N ARG A 26 -4.58 -24.15 -0.02
CA ARG A 26 -4.26 -25.11 -1.07
C ARG A 26 -2.76 -25.17 -1.31
N ARG A 27 -2.08 -24.02 -1.39
CA ARG A 27 -0.62 -23.96 -1.62
C ARG A 27 0.16 -24.57 -0.46
N VAL A 28 -0.25 -24.31 0.78
CA VAL A 28 0.36 -24.93 1.97
C VAL A 28 0.12 -26.44 1.98
N GLU A 29 -1.09 -26.90 1.66
CA GLU A 29 -1.43 -28.33 1.61
C GLU A 29 -0.65 -29.07 0.50
N GLU A 30 -0.52 -28.48 -0.69
CA GLU A 30 0.30 -29.01 -1.78
C GLU A 30 1.78 -29.09 -1.40
N ALA A 31 2.31 -28.04 -0.77
CA ALA A 31 3.68 -28.02 -0.27
C ALA A 31 3.90 -29.12 0.79
N LEU A 32 2.97 -29.27 1.74
CA LEU A 32 3.01 -30.32 2.76
C LEU A 32 2.91 -31.72 2.17
N SER A 33 2.03 -31.92 1.19
CA SER A 33 1.89 -33.20 0.49
C SER A 33 3.20 -33.59 -0.19
N SER A 34 3.86 -32.64 -0.85
CA SER A 34 5.14 -32.88 -1.51
C SER A 34 6.28 -33.16 -0.52
N VAL A 35 6.34 -32.41 0.59
CA VAL A 35 7.31 -32.64 1.68
C VAL A 35 7.07 -34.00 2.36
N CYS A 36 5.82 -34.34 2.67
CA CYS A 36 5.46 -35.62 3.29
C CYS A 36 5.78 -36.80 2.36
N GLY A 37 5.54 -36.66 1.04
CA GLY A 37 5.94 -37.67 0.05
C GLY A 37 7.44 -37.91 0.02
N THR A 38 8.23 -36.83 0.08
CA THR A 38 9.72 -36.90 0.11
C THR A 38 10.23 -37.54 1.40
N LEU A 39 9.63 -37.18 2.54
CA LEU A 39 10.01 -37.69 3.86
C LEU A 39 9.34 -39.02 4.22
N LYS A 40 8.51 -39.57 3.33
CA LYS A 40 7.69 -40.77 3.55
C LYS A 40 6.84 -40.71 4.83
N ARG A 41 6.25 -39.54 5.10
CA ARG A 41 5.33 -39.31 6.23
C ARG A 41 3.88 -39.33 5.76
N LYS A 42 2.96 -39.75 6.63
CA LYS A 42 1.52 -39.66 6.37
C LYS A 42 1.01 -38.25 6.69
N LEU A 43 0.23 -37.66 5.80
CA LEU A 43 -0.40 -36.36 6.02
C LEU A 43 -1.88 -36.56 6.36
N HIS A 44 -2.33 -35.93 7.45
CA HIS A 44 -3.74 -35.84 7.82
C HIS A 44 -4.15 -34.37 7.91
N VAL A 45 -5.24 -34.01 7.24
CA VAL A 45 -5.77 -32.65 7.19
C VAL A 45 -7.09 -32.61 7.94
N TRP A 46 -7.23 -31.65 8.85
CA TRP A 46 -8.44 -31.44 9.62
C TRP A 46 -9.08 -30.10 9.28
N THR A 47 -10.41 -30.13 9.20
CA THR A 47 -11.26 -28.95 9.25
C THR A 47 -12.41 -29.24 10.21
N VAL A 48 -12.97 -28.21 10.84
CA VAL A 48 -14.13 -28.39 11.74
C VAL A 48 -15.32 -29.06 11.05
N THR A 49 -15.48 -28.84 9.74
CA THR A 49 -16.63 -29.37 8.98
C THR A 49 -16.45 -30.79 8.48
N GLN A 50 -15.21 -31.26 8.29
CA GLN A 50 -14.92 -32.57 7.70
C GLN A 50 -14.19 -33.55 8.61
N GLY A 51 -13.68 -33.09 9.77
CA GLY A 51 -12.82 -33.88 10.63
C GLY A 51 -11.46 -34.20 9.98
N MET A 52 -10.75 -35.19 10.52
CA MET A 52 -9.45 -35.64 9.99
C MET A 52 -9.61 -36.42 8.68
N LYS A 53 -8.82 -36.06 7.67
CA LYS A 53 -8.72 -36.74 6.38
C LYS A 53 -7.26 -37.01 6.00
N PRO A 54 -6.84 -38.27 5.79
CA PRO A 54 -7.59 -39.50 6.08
C PRO A 54 -8.00 -39.59 7.57
N PRO A 55 -9.06 -40.33 7.92
CA PRO A 55 -9.46 -40.49 9.32
C PRO A 55 -8.37 -41.15 10.16
N VAL A 56 -8.22 -40.70 11.41
CA VAL A 56 -7.27 -41.24 12.39
C VAL A 56 -8.06 -41.81 13.55
N GLY A 57 -7.94 -43.12 13.77
CA GLY A 57 -8.80 -43.83 14.73
C GLY A 57 -10.23 -44.03 14.21
N GLY A 58 -11.09 -44.62 15.05
CA GLY A 58 -12.43 -45.07 14.65
C GLY A 58 -13.41 -45.21 15.80
N LYS A 59 -13.44 -44.25 16.72
CA LYS A 59 -14.44 -44.23 17.80
C LYS A 59 -15.30 -42.98 17.66
N ASP A 60 -16.62 -43.16 17.69
CA ASP A 60 -17.56 -42.07 17.90
C ASP A 60 -17.23 -41.39 19.24
N SER A 61 -16.55 -40.26 19.17
CA SER A 61 -16.21 -39.45 20.33
C SER A 61 -17.38 -38.51 20.66
N LYS A 62 -17.67 -38.34 21.95
CA LYS A 62 -18.61 -37.30 22.43
C LYS A 62 -17.91 -35.95 22.66
N LEU A 63 -16.63 -35.86 22.33
CA LEU A 63 -15.85 -34.62 22.48
C LEU A 63 -16.27 -33.60 21.43
N LEU A 64 -15.94 -32.34 21.71
CA LEU A 64 -16.01 -31.30 20.71
C LEU A 64 -14.98 -31.59 19.60
N PRO A 65 -15.27 -31.27 18.32
CA PRO A 65 -14.42 -31.63 17.17
C PRO A 65 -12.96 -31.18 17.32
N GLU A 66 -12.72 -29.99 17.88
CA GLU A 66 -11.39 -29.43 18.10
C GLU A 66 -10.59 -30.19 19.17
N LEU A 67 -11.25 -30.68 20.22
CA LEU A 67 -10.62 -31.49 21.26
C LEU A 67 -10.37 -32.91 20.75
N GLU A 68 -11.31 -33.46 20.00
CA GLU A 68 -11.16 -34.76 19.36
C GLU A 68 -9.97 -34.78 18.40
N ALA A 69 -9.80 -33.73 17.58
CA ALA A 69 -8.66 -33.59 16.68
C ALA A 69 -7.32 -33.70 17.43
N LEU A 70 -7.18 -32.99 18.55
CA LEU A 70 -5.96 -32.99 19.36
C LEU A 70 -5.70 -34.34 20.05
N VAL A 71 -6.75 -35.04 20.48
CA VAL A 71 -6.63 -36.41 20.99
C VAL A 71 -6.20 -37.38 19.88
N GLN A 72 -6.75 -37.25 18.67
CA GLN A 72 -6.33 -38.06 17.52
C GLN A 72 -4.85 -37.84 17.18
N VAL A 73 -4.33 -36.63 17.38
CA VAL A 73 -2.89 -36.35 17.20
C VAL A 73 -2.03 -37.04 18.26
N SER A 74 -2.47 -37.10 19.53
CA SER A 74 -1.69 -37.78 20.59
C SER A 74 -1.65 -39.29 20.40
N GLU A 75 -2.70 -39.89 19.83
CA GLU A 75 -2.84 -41.33 19.57
C GLU A 75 -2.24 -41.78 18.24
N ALA A 76 -1.70 -40.85 17.45
CA ALA A 76 -1.21 -41.11 16.11
C ALA A 76 0.05 -41.98 16.06
N ALA A 77 0.19 -42.75 14.98
CA ALA A 77 1.42 -43.48 14.68
C ALA A 77 2.59 -42.52 14.40
N GLU A 78 3.84 -43.00 14.60
CA GLU A 78 5.03 -42.23 14.21
C GLU A 78 5.08 -41.99 12.69
N PHE A 79 5.86 -41.00 12.27
CA PHE A 79 6.00 -40.57 10.87
C PHE A 79 4.71 -39.97 10.29
N THR A 80 4.03 -39.17 11.11
CA THR A 80 2.74 -38.55 10.76
C THR A 80 2.82 -37.03 10.87
N VAL A 81 2.22 -36.31 9.93
CA VAL A 81 2.07 -34.85 9.96
C VAL A 81 0.59 -34.52 9.96
N PHE A 82 0.19 -33.63 10.85
CA PHE A 82 -1.18 -33.15 10.98
C PHE A 82 -1.26 -31.69 10.55
N LEU A 83 -2.24 -31.34 9.72
CA LEU A 83 -2.56 -29.98 9.34
C LEU A 83 -3.95 -29.63 9.86
N LEU A 84 -4.05 -28.77 10.87
CA LEU A 84 -5.32 -28.23 11.36
C LEU A 84 -5.55 -26.86 10.72
N LYS A 85 -6.57 -26.75 9.88
CA LYS A 85 -6.95 -25.49 9.23
C LYS A 85 -7.88 -24.68 10.13
N ASP A 86 -7.67 -23.37 10.16
CA ASP A 86 -8.47 -22.40 10.93
C ASP A 86 -8.63 -22.74 12.42
N PHE A 87 -7.56 -23.26 13.03
CA PHE A 87 -7.61 -23.66 14.43
C PHE A 87 -7.52 -22.48 15.43
N HIS A 88 -7.17 -21.28 14.94
CA HIS A 88 -6.94 -20.09 15.76
C HIS A 88 -8.12 -19.64 16.65
N PRO A 89 -9.42 -19.79 16.29
CA PRO A 89 -10.52 -19.37 17.17
C PRO A 89 -10.58 -20.19 18.45
N TYR A 90 -10.14 -21.45 18.40
CA TYR A 90 -10.17 -22.39 19.53
C TYR A 90 -9.04 -22.14 20.55
N LEU A 91 -8.01 -21.37 20.17
CA LEU A 91 -6.92 -20.98 21.09
C LEU A 91 -7.38 -20.04 22.22
N ARG A 92 -8.63 -19.58 22.20
CA ARG A 92 -9.27 -18.85 23.30
C ARG A 92 -9.74 -19.75 24.44
N ASP A 93 -9.90 -21.05 24.19
CA ASP A 93 -10.31 -22.02 25.20
C ASP A 93 -9.08 -22.53 25.98
N PRO A 94 -9.00 -22.30 27.31
CA PRO A 94 -7.89 -22.78 28.13
C PRO A 94 -7.65 -24.30 28.06
N ARG A 95 -8.70 -25.09 27.78
CA ARG A 95 -8.60 -26.55 27.64
C ARG A 95 -7.80 -26.92 26.39
N VAL A 96 -8.06 -26.23 25.29
CA VAL A 96 -7.34 -26.41 24.01
C VAL A 96 -5.88 -26.00 24.18
N VAL A 97 -5.62 -24.86 24.82
CA VAL A 97 -4.26 -24.36 25.09
C VAL A 97 -3.47 -25.35 25.95
N ARG A 98 -4.05 -25.87 27.03
CA ARG A 98 -3.42 -26.88 27.88
C ARG A 98 -3.11 -28.16 27.11
N LEU A 99 -4.06 -28.65 26.32
CA LEU A 99 -3.90 -29.88 25.55
C LEU A 99 -2.83 -29.74 24.46
N LEU A 100 -2.76 -28.59 23.77
CA LEU A 100 -1.67 -28.28 22.84
C LEU A 100 -0.31 -28.28 23.53
N ARG A 101 -0.22 -27.77 24.77
CA ARG A 101 1.02 -27.79 25.53
C ARG A 101 1.43 -29.20 25.96
N ASP A 102 0.48 -30.03 26.35
CA ASP A 102 0.70 -31.45 26.62
C ASP A 102 1.15 -32.20 25.36
N LEU A 103 0.53 -31.89 24.21
CA LEU A 103 0.94 -32.40 22.90
C LEU A 103 2.38 -31.98 22.56
N ALA A 104 2.73 -30.72 22.72
CA ALA A 104 4.09 -30.24 22.43
C ALA A 104 5.16 -31.01 23.21
N SER A 105 4.89 -31.32 24.48
CA SER A 105 5.77 -32.16 25.31
C SER A 105 5.81 -33.61 24.81
N SER A 106 4.65 -34.21 24.54
CA SER A 106 4.54 -35.63 24.14
C SER A 106 5.03 -35.93 22.71
N LEU A 107 5.01 -34.94 21.81
CA LEU A 107 5.50 -35.03 20.44
C LEU A 107 6.99 -34.74 20.33
N ARG A 108 7.60 -34.13 21.35
CA ARG A 108 9.02 -33.75 21.34
C ARG A 108 9.91 -34.97 21.11
N GLY A 109 10.71 -34.94 20.04
CA GLY A 109 11.62 -36.02 19.67
C GLY A 109 10.99 -37.16 18.85
N LYS A 110 9.66 -37.19 18.72
CA LYS A 110 8.94 -38.11 17.83
C LYS A 110 8.98 -37.61 16.38
N SER A 111 8.79 -38.50 15.43
CA SER A 111 8.65 -38.16 14.00
C SER A 111 7.24 -37.69 13.65
N THR A 112 6.51 -37.12 14.61
CA THR A 112 5.14 -36.64 14.47
C THR A 112 5.11 -35.13 14.68
N THR A 113 4.52 -34.40 13.74
CA THR A 113 4.48 -32.92 13.76
C THR A 113 3.05 -32.45 13.60
N LEU A 114 2.62 -31.53 14.45
CA LEU A 114 1.35 -30.82 14.35
C LEU A 114 1.56 -29.46 13.70
N ILE A 115 0.73 -29.14 12.71
CA ILE A 115 0.77 -27.87 11.98
C ILE A 115 -0.57 -27.18 12.16
N LEU A 116 -0.54 -25.95 12.64
CA LEU A 116 -1.70 -25.07 12.75
C LEU A 116 -1.62 -24.06 11.60
N LEU A 117 -2.60 -24.06 10.72
CA LEU A 117 -2.70 -23.08 9.63
C LEU A 117 -3.78 -22.06 9.96
N SER A 118 -3.41 -20.78 9.93
CA SER A 118 -4.36 -19.68 10.06
C SER A 118 -3.87 -18.42 9.35
N PRO A 119 -4.78 -17.55 8.91
CA PRO A 119 -4.43 -16.24 8.33
C PRO A 119 -4.06 -15.19 9.39
N ASN A 120 -4.30 -15.50 10.67
CA ASN A 120 -3.98 -14.62 11.79
C ASN A 120 -3.12 -15.38 12.81
N LEU A 121 -2.01 -14.78 13.20
CA LEU A 121 -1.11 -15.32 14.22
C LEU A 121 -1.42 -14.71 15.58
N GLN A 122 -2.24 -15.41 16.37
CA GLN A 122 -2.52 -15.08 17.77
C GLN A 122 -2.23 -16.30 18.65
N LEU A 123 -1.01 -16.38 19.17
CA LEU A 123 -0.60 -17.47 20.07
C LEU A 123 -0.76 -17.04 21.53
N PRO A 124 -1.41 -17.85 22.38
CA PRO A 124 -1.40 -17.67 23.83
C PRO A 124 0.01 -17.75 24.39
N THR A 125 0.29 -16.97 25.44
CA THR A 125 1.61 -16.86 26.06
C THR A 125 2.15 -18.21 26.56
N GLU A 126 1.27 -19.13 26.94
CA GLU A 126 1.63 -20.49 27.36
C GLU A 126 2.26 -21.34 26.26
N LEU A 127 2.02 -21.02 24.98
CA LEU A 127 2.47 -21.78 23.82
C LEU A 127 3.67 -21.15 23.10
N GLU A 128 4.05 -19.91 23.45
CA GLU A 128 5.13 -19.16 22.76
C GLU A 128 6.49 -19.87 22.71
N LYS A 129 6.79 -20.72 23.70
CA LYS A 129 8.07 -21.46 23.77
C LYS A 129 8.00 -22.87 23.20
N ASP A 130 6.80 -23.34 22.88
CA ASP A 130 6.54 -24.71 22.45
C ASP A 130 6.11 -24.79 20.97
N VAL A 131 5.66 -23.67 20.40
CA VAL A 131 5.22 -23.55 19.01
C VAL A 131 6.26 -22.75 18.21
N SER A 132 6.67 -23.28 17.06
CA SER A 132 7.51 -22.56 16.10
C SER A 132 6.66 -21.91 15.03
N ILE A 133 6.98 -20.68 14.65
CA ILE A 133 6.23 -19.91 13.66
C ILE A 133 6.94 -20.05 12.32
N LEU A 134 6.17 -20.29 11.25
CA LEU A 134 6.64 -20.25 9.87
C LEU A 134 5.72 -19.31 9.08
N ASP A 135 6.32 -18.28 8.49
CA ASP A 135 5.59 -17.38 7.59
C ASP A 135 5.56 -17.98 6.19
N PHE A 136 4.37 -18.35 5.73
CA PHE A 136 4.17 -18.86 4.37
C PHE A 136 3.53 -17.75 3.54
N GLY A 137 4.40 -16.82 3.10
CA GLY A 137 4.00 -15.65 2.33
C GLY A 137 3.46 -15.99 0.95
N LEU A 138 2.98 -14.96 0.24
CA LEU A 138 2.37 -15.04 -1.11
C LEU A 138 3.33 -15.62 -2.17
N PRO A 139 2.82 -16.08 -3.33
CA PRO A 139 3.65 -16.68 -4.36
C PRO A 139 4.72 -15.72 -4.88
N GLY A 140 5.93 -16.25 -5.02
CA GLY A 140 7.05 -15.51 -5.58
C GLY A 140 7.00 -15.45 -7.11
N ARG A 141 7.85 -14.62 -7.72
CA ARG A 141 7.94 -14.46 -9.18
C ARG A 141 8.00 -15.81 -9.94
N GLU A 142 8.87 -16.72 -9.49
CA GLU A 142 9.04 -18.04 -10.13
C GLU A 142 7.79 -18.92 -10.08
N GLU A 143 6.99 -18.82 -9.02
CA GLU A 143 5.75 -19.59 -8.89
C GLU A 143 4.65 -19.01 -9.77
N ILE A 144 4.56 -17.67 -9.83
CA ILE A 144 3.62 -16.96 -10.70
C ILE A 144 3.91 -17.29 -12.17
N GLU A 145 5.20 -17.29 -12.55
CA GLU A 145 5.63 -17.70 -13.89
C GLU A 145 5.21 -19.14 -14.20
N LYS A 146 5.36 -20.08 -13.26
CA LYS A 146 4.89 -21.47 -13.44
C LYS A 146 3.38 -21.57 -13.62
N VAL A 147 2.60 -20.78 -12.88
CA VAL A 147 1.14 -20.74 -13.05
C VAL A 147 0.78 -20.23 -14.44
N LEU A 148 1.41 -19.13 -14.87
CA LEU A 148 1.20 -18.55 -16.19
C LEU A 148 1.57 -19.54 -17.30
N ASP A 149 2.71 -20.22 -17.19
CA ASP A 149 3.15 -21.23 -18.17
C ASP A 149 2.16 -22.40 -18.27
N ARG A 150 1.65 -22.89 -17.13
CA ARG A 150 0.59 -23.92 -17.10
C ARG A 150 -0.70 -23.43 -17.76
N THR A 151 -1.08 -22.18 -17.54
CA THR A 151 -2.26 -21.59 -18.19
C THR A 151 -2.06 -21.50 -19.70
N ILE A 152 -0.89 -21.06 -20.17
CA ILE A 152 -0.55 -20.99 -21.60
C ILE A 152 -0.60 -22.39 -22.22
N ASP A 153 0.02 -23.38 -21.59
CA ASP A 153 0.01 -24.76 -22.06
C ASP A 153 -1.41 -25.35 -22.16
N PHE A 154 -2.29 -24.99 -21.22
CA PHE A 154 -3.69 -25.42 -21.24
C PHE A 154 -4.48 -24.84 -22.42
N ILE A 155 -4.24 -23.57 -22.79
CA ILE A 155 -4.98 -22.89 -23.88
C ILE A 155 -4.34 -23.05 -25.26
N LYS A 156 -3.07 -23.48 -25.34
CA LYS A 156 -2.28 -23.55 -26.58
C LYS A 156 -2.94 -24.34 -27.71
N ASN A 157 -3.74 -25.36 -27.38
CA ASN A 157 -4.44 -26.20 -28.35
C ASN A 157 -5.82 -25.66 -28.76
N ASN A 158 -6.29 -24.56 -28.18
CA ASN A 158 -7.59 -23.97 -28.49
C ASN A 158 -7.45 -22.87 -29.55
N THR A 159 -7.88 -23.17 -30.77
CA THR A 159 -7.78 -22.24 -31.91
C THR A 159 -8.65 -20.99 -31.78
N GLN A 160 -9.52 -20.90 -30.77
CA GLN A 160 -10.36 -19.71 -30.52
C GLN A 160 -9.73 -18.72 -29.53
N ILE A 161 -8.61 -19.07 -28.90
CA ILE A 161 -7.95 -18.28 -27.86
C ILE A 161 -6.55 -17.91 -28.34
N ASN A 162 -6.19 -16.63 -28.26
CA ASN A 162 -4.82 -16.21 -28.53
C ASN A 162 -3.91 -16.61 -27.36
N SER A 163 -2.97 -17.53 -27.61
CA SER A 163 -2.00 -18.01 -26.63
C SER A 163 -0.63 -17.34 -26.77
N GLU A 164 -0.42 -16.50 -27.78
CA GLU A 164 0.83 -15.77 -27.96
C GLU A 164 0.91 -14.61 -26.97
N LEU A 165 2.00 -14.60 -26.18
CA LEU A 165 2.28 -13.56 -25.20
C LEU A 165 3.69 -13.02 -25.45
N ALA A 166 3.79 -11.74 -25.77
CA ALA A 166 5.09 -11.07 -25.86
C ALA A 166 5.78 -11.08 -24.49
N GLU A 167 7.11 -11.20 -24.46
CA GLU A 167 7.92 -11.19 -23.21
C GLU A 167 7.60 -9.97 -22.32
N GLU A 168 7.42 -8.79 -22.91
CA GLU A 168 7.06 -7.58 -22.17
C GLU A 168 5.70 -7.71 -21.46
N ASN A 169 4.71 -8.35 -22.10
CA ASN A 169 3.41 -8.58 -21.47
C ASN A 169 3.48 -9.70 -20.42
N ARG A 170 4.34 -10.71 -20.61
CA ARG A 170 4.62 -11.75 -19.62
C ARG A 170 5.15 -11.14 -18.33
N ASP A 171 6.17 -10.31 -18.44
CA ASP A 171 6.75 -9.61 -17.30
C ASP A 171 5.72 -8.73 -16.58
N ARG A 172 4.89 -7.99 -17.33
CA ARG A 172 3.83 -7.17 -16.76
C ARG A 172 2.76 -7.98 -16.03
N ILE A 173 2.33 -9.13 -16.57
CA ILE A 173 1.37 -10.01 -15.88
C ILE A 173 1.98 -10.54 -14.59
N VAL A 174 3.21 -11.04 -14.64
CA VAL A 174 3.89 -11.59 -13.47
C VAL A 174 4.05 -10.52 -12.39
N GLN A 175 4.47 -9.32 -12.78
CA GLN A 175 4.60 -8.17 -11.89
C GLN A 175 3.25 -7.72 -11.31
N ASN A 176 2.19 -7.71 -12.12
CA ASN A 176 0.86 -7.33 -11.66
C ASN A 176 0.24 -8.40 -10.75
N ALA A 177 0.53 -9.68 -10.99
CA ALA A 177 0.06 -10.81 -10.18
C ALA A 177 0.83 -10.98 -8.87
N GLN A 178 2.03 -10.39 -8.74
CA GLN A 178 2.71 -10.32 -7.44
C GLN A 178 1.78 -9.69 -6.41
N GLY A 179 1.80 -10.28 -5.22
CA GLY A 179 0.96 -9.83 -4.11
C GLY A 179 -0.48 -10.34 -4.11
N MET A 180 -0.82 -11.25 -5.03
CA MET A 180 -2.07 -12.00 -5.04
C MET A 180 -1.81 -13.42 -4.56
N THR A 181 -2.84 -14.08 -4.00
CA THR A 181 -2.80 -15.52 -3.73
C THR A 181 -2.81 -16.31 -5.04
N LEU A 182 -2.31 -17.54 -5.01
CA LEU A 182 -2.24 -18.40 -6.19
C LEU A 182 -3.63 -18.65 -6.79
N ASP A 183 -4.66 -18.81 -5.96
CA ASP A 183 -6.05 -18.99 -6.40
C ASP A 183 -6.64 -17.73 -7.06
N GLU A 184 -6.29 -16.53 -6.56
CA GLU A 184 -6.67 -15.27 -7.21
C GLU A 184 -6.01 -15.13 -8.58
N ILE A 185 -4.71 -15.47 -8.71
CA ILE A 185 -3.98 -15.42 -9.97
C ILE A 185 -4.63 -16.34 -11.01
N GLU A 186 -4.91 -17.59 -10.64
CA GLU A 186 -5.58 -18.55 -11.53
C GLU A 186 -6.96 -18.06 -11.97
N SER A 187 -7.75 -17.52 -11.03
CA SER A 187 -9.11 -17.01 -11.30
C SER A 187 -9.09 -15.82 -12.26
N VAL A 188 -8.13 -14.92 -12.10
CA VAL A 188 -7.95 -13.74 -12.95
C VAL A 188 -7.52 -14.10 -14.35
N LEU A 189 -6.54 -15.00 -14.48
CA LEU A 189 -6.10 -15.47 -15.79
C LEU A 189 -7.25 -16.16 -16.53
N ALA A 190 -8.01 -17.02 -15.83
CA ALA A 190 -9.20 -17.66 -16.39
C ALA A 190 -10.26 -16.64 -16.83
N LEU A 191 -10.54 -15.62 -16.00
CA LEU A 191 -11.50 -14.57 -16.33
C LEU A 191 -11.09 -13.78 -17.57
N GLY A 192 -9.82 -13.36 -17.65
CA GLY A 192 -9.27 -12.66 -18.82
C GLY A 192 -9.39 -13.49 -20.11
N ILE A 193 -9.08 -14.78 -20.03
CA ILE A 193 -9.23 -15.71 -21.16
C ILE A 193 -10.69 -15.81 -21.61
N VAL A 194 -11.65 -15.91 -20.68
CA VAL A 194 -13.07 -16.02 -21.02
C VAL A 194 -13.61 -14.71 -21.61
N ALA A 195 -13.26 -13.57 -21.03
CA ALA A 195 -13.77 -12.26 -21.44
C ALA A 195 -13.17 -11.81 -22.78
N ASN A 196 -11.85 -11.93 -22.93
CA ASN A 196 -11.09 -11.30 -24.01
C ASN A 196 -10.53 -12.31 -25.03
N ARG A 197 -10.73 -13.62 -24.81
CA ARG A 197 -10.16 -14.71 -25.62
C ARG A 197 -8.63 -14.61 -25.75
N ALA A 198 -7.98 -14.05 -24.74
CA ALA A 198 -6.56 -13.86 -24.66
C ALA A 198 -6.13 -13.75 -23.19
N ILE A 199 -4.85 -13.94 -22.92
CA ILE A 199 -4.28 -13.59 -21.62
C ILE A 199 -4.12 -12.07 -21.59
N ASP A 200 -4.88 -11.42 -20.72
CA ASP A 200 -4.99 -9.97 -20.66
C ASP A 200 -4.34 -9.39 -19.40
N VAL A 201 -3.42 -8.45 -19.60
CA VAL A 201 -2.75 -7.69 -18.53
C VAL A 201 -3.77 -6.87 -17.73
N ASP A 202 -4.79 -6.32 -18.41
CA ASP A 202 -5.75 -5.41 -17.81
C ASP A 202 -6.71 -6.15 -16.86
N ALA A 203 -7.04 -7.40 -17.15
CA ALA A 203 -7.82 -8.26 -16.24
C ALA A 203 -7.14 -8.42 -14.87
N VAL A 204 -5.81 -8.57 -14.85
CA VAL A 204 -5.02 -8.66 -13.60
C VAL A 204 -5.05 -7.36 -12.82
N LEU A 205 -4.95 -6.23 -13.52
CA LEU A 205 -5.03 -4.91 -12.89
C LEU A 205 -6.41 -4.67 -12.25
N VAL A 206 -7.50 -5.07 -12.91
CA VAL A 206 -8.86 -4.90 -12.39
C VAL A 206 -9.08 -5.70 -11.09
N GLU A 207 -8.64 -6.96 -11.02
CA GLU A 207 -8.79 -7.73 -9.78
C GLU A 207 -7.88 -7.18 -8.67
N LYS A 208 -6.68 -6.73 -9.01
CA LYS A 208 -5.78 -6.07 -8.04
C LYS A 208 -6.46 -4.85 -7.40
N GLN A 209 -7.19 -4.06 -8.19
CA GLN A 209 -7.99 -2.95 -7.66
C GLN A 209 -9.09 -3.43 -6.71
N GLN A 210 -9.74 -4.57 -6.97
CA GLN A 210 -10.74 -5.14 -6.07
C GLN A 210 -10.11 -5.61 -4.76
N ILE A 211 -8.94 -6.25 -4.79
CA ILE A 211 -8.19 -6.65 -3.58
C ILE A 211 -7.87 -5.42 -2.72
N ILE A 212 -7.34 -4.36 -3.35
CA ILE A 212 -7.03 -3.09 -2.67
C ILE A 212 -8.30 -2.53 -2.02
N ARG A 213 -9.42 -2.49 -2.75
CA ARG A 213 -10.73 -2.02 -2.23
C ARG A 213 -11.25 -2.88 -1.08
N LYS A 214 -11.15 -4.21 -1.17
CA LYS A 214 -11.56 -5.17 -0.13
C LYS A 214 -10.78 -4.97 1.18
N SER A 215 -9.52 -4.51 1.11
CA SER A 215 -8.74 -4.20 2.30
C SER A 215 -9.38 -3.07 3.14
N GLY A 216 -10.04 -2.12 2.48
CA GLY A 216 -10.62 -0.93 3.11
C GLY A 216 -9.60 0.06 3.69
N LEU A 217 -8.30 -0.23 3.64
CA LEU A 217 -7.23 0.60 4.22
C LEU A 217 -6.47 1.40 3.16
N LEU A 218 -6.56 0.95 1.91
CA LEU A 218 -5.96 1.58 0.75
C LEU A 218 -7.01 1.81 -0.32
N GLU A 219 -6.85 2.92 -1.05
CA GLU A 219 -7.66 3.24 -2.21
C GLU A 219 -6.77 3.27 -3.45
N TYR A 220 -7.15 2.54 -4.49
CA TYR A 220 -6.47 2.62 -5.77
C TYR A 220 -6.86 3.92 -6.49
N ILE A 221 -5.88 4.70 -6.92
CA ILE A 221 -6.07 5.92 -7.70
C ILE A 221 -5.60 5.66 -9.13
N ALA A 222 -6.51 5.86 -10.08
CA ALA A 222 -6.16 5.86 -11.48
C ALA A 222 -5.29 7.10 -11.81
N PRO A 223 -4.15 6.92 -12.51
CA PRO A 223 -3.33 8.04 -12.94
C PRO A 223 -4.02 8.81 -14.07
N GLU A 224 -4.75 9.88 -13.74
CA GLU A 224 -5.45 10.73 -14.72
C GLU A 224 -4.75 12.09 -14.94
N GLU A 225 -3.94 12.55 -13.98
CA GLU A 225 -3.33 13.88 -14.03
C GLU A 225 -1.95 13.84 -14.67
N ALA A 226 -1.72 14.62 -15.72
CA ALA A 226 -0.41 14.76 -16.35
C ALA A 226 0.47 15.77 -15.58
N LEU A 227 1.78 15.56 -15.54
CA LEU A 227 2.74 16.49 -14.92
C LEU A 227 2.73 17.88 -15.56
N ALA A 228 2.33 17.96 -16.84
CA ALA A 228 2.09 19.21 -17.57
C ALA A 228 0.95 20.06 -16.99
N ASN A 229 -0.02 19.44 -16.29
CA ASN A 229 -1.14 20.14 -15.65
C ASN A 229 -0.78 20.67 -14.25
N VAL A 230 0.44 20.47 -13.78
CA VAL A 230 0.93 21.04 -12.52
C VAL A 230 1.66 22.34 -12.84
N GLY A 231 1.11 23.48 -12.41
CA GLY A 231 1.80 24.76 -12.52
C GLY A 231 3.02 24.82 -11.61
N GLY A 232 4.18 25.22 -12.15
CA GLY A 232 5.40 25.39 -11.36
C GLY A 232 6.09 24.11 -10.92
N MET A 233 6.75 24.17 -9.76
CA MET A 233 7.48 23.06 -9.12
C MET A 233 8.62 22.47 -9.96
N ASN A 234 9.30 23.30 -10.75
CA ASN A 234 10.29 22.84 -11.73
C ASN A 234 11.44 22.03 -11.11
N LEU A 235 11.90 22.40 -9.90
CA LEU A 235 12.99 21.67 -9.24
C LEU A 235 12.56 20.29 -8.75
N LEU A 236 11.30 20.16 -8.33
CA LEU A 236 10.71 18.85 -8.00
C LEU A 236 10.57 18.00 -9.27
N LYS A 237 10.02 18.57 -10.35
CA LYS A 237 9.87 17.86 -11.64
C LYS A 237 11.20 17.37 -12.20
N GLU A 238 12.21 18.23 -12.26
CA GLU A 238 13.58 17.86 -12.69
C GLU A 238 14.17 16.75 -11.82
N TRP A 239 13.88 16.73 -10.51
CA TRP A 239 14.37 15.69 -9.61
C TRP A 239 13.68 14.33 -9.84
N LEU A 240 12.39 14.35 -10.15
CA LEU A 240 11.56 13.17 -10.45
C LEU A 240 11.90 12.59 -11.83
N GLU A 241 12.07 13.42 -12.85
CA GLU A 241 12.43 13.00 -14.21
C GLU A 241 13.73 12.19 -14.24
N ARG A 242 14.73 12.60 -13.44
CA ARG A 242 16.00 11.87 -13.30
C ARG A 242 15.84 10.48 -12.66
N ARG A 243 14.67 10.18 -12.09
CA ARG A 243 14.38 8.95 -11.35
C ARG A 243 13.29 8.09 -11.99
N THR A 244 12.71 8.50 -13.11
CA THR A 244 11.64 7.73 -13.77
C THR A 244 12.01 6.26 -14.00
N ASN A 245 13.26 5.97 -14.39
CA ASN A 245 13.72 4.61 -14.71
C ASN A 245 14.36 3.85 -13.54
N CYS A 246 14.31 4.37 -12.31
CA CYS A 246 15.00 3.77 -11.16
C CYS A 246 14.39 2.44 -10.69
N PHE A 247 13.18 2.09 -11.12
CA PHE A 247 12.54 0.81 -10.81
C PHE A 247 12.88 -0.31 -11.80
N SER A 248 13.62 -0.01 -12.87
CA SER A 248 14.01 -0.98 -13.89
C SER A 248 15.05 -1.98 -13.37
N ASP A 249 15.09 -3.18 -13.98
CA ASP A 249 16.13 -4.16 -13.67
C ASP A 249 17.53 -3.68 -14.09
N GLU A 250 17.61 -2.81 -15.09
CA GLU A 250 18.86 -2.14 -15.50
C GLU A 250 19.40 -1.24 -14.39
N ALA A 251 18.53 -0.43 -13.77
CA ALA A 251 18.89 0.42 -12.63
C ALA A 251 19.40 -0.43 -11.44
N ARG A 252 18.75 -1.56 -11.16
CA ARG A 252 19.21 -2.50 -10.11
C ARG A 252 20.58 -3.09 -10.44
N LYS A 253 20.80 -3.53 -11.67
CA LYS A 253 22.11 -4.07 -12.14
C LYS A 253 23.21 -3.01 -12.10
N PHE A 254 22.87 -1.75 -12.34
CA PHE A 254 23.80 -0.61 -12.20
C PHE A 254 24.15 -0.29 -10.74
N GLY A 255 23.39 -0.79 -9.77
CA GLY A 255 23.58 -0.53 -8.34
C GLY A 255 22.80 0.70 -7.84
N ILE A 256 21.79 1.17 -8.57
CA ILE A 256 20.90 2.22 -8.08
C ILE A 256 19.97 1.61 -7.02
N PRO A 257 19.98 2.11 -5.77
CA PRO A 257 19.03 1.65 -4.77
C PRO A 257 17.63 2.09 -5.16
N VAL A 258 16.65 1.26 -4.83
CA VAL A 258 15.22 1.59 -4.98
C VAL A 258 14.93 2.87 -4.18
N PRO A 259 14.31 3.89 -4.78
CA PRO A 259 13.99 5.12 -4.07
C PRO A 259 12.98 4.85 -2.96
N ARG A 260 13.14 5.56 -1.84
CA ARG A 260 12.31 5.41 -0.65
C ARG A 260 11.03 6.23 -0.77
N GLY A 261 11.16 7.48 -1.19
CA GLY A 261 10.04 8.41 -1.18
C GLY A 261 10.44 9.87 -1.01
N ILE A 262 9.44 10.74 -1.10
CA ILE A 262 9.54 12.17 -0.86
C ILE A 262 8.49 12.65 0.14
N LEU A 263 8.83 13.69 0.89
CA LEU A 263 7.88 14.47 1.68
C LEU A 263 7.68 15.83 1.00
N LEU A 264 6.44 16.12 0.62
CA LEU A 264 6.01 17.43 0.14
C LEU A 264 5.45 18.22 1.34
N LEU A 265 6.28 19.10 1.91
CA LEU A 265 5.90 20.01 2.97
C LEU A 265 5.54 21.37 2.35
N GLY A 266 4.55 22.08 2.85
CA GLY A 266 4.39 23.47 2.43
C GLY A 266 3.00 24.05 2.60
N VAL A 267 2.79 25.23 2.03
CA VAL A 267 1.54 25.99 2.18
C VAL A 267 0.35 25.22 1.61
N GLN A 268 -0.78 25.26 2.31
CA GLN A 268 -2.02 24.61 1.87
C GLN A 268 -2.48 25.17 0.52
N GLY A 269 -3.13 24.34 -0.31
CA GLY A 269 -3.65 24.79 -1.61
C GLY A 269 -2.59 25.02 -2.69
N CYS A 270 -1.31 24.76 -2.43
CA CYS A 270 -0.21 24.97 -3.40
C CYS A 270 0.10 23.73 -4.26
N GLY A 271 -0.85 22.79 -4.41
CA GLY A 271 -0.74 21.69 -5.38
C GLY A 271 0.10 20.48 -4.94
N LYS A 272 0.39 20.28 -3.65
CA LYS A 272 1.14 19.11 -3.14
C LYS A 272 0.50 17.77 -3.52
N SER A 273 -0.79 17.62 -3.24
CA SER A 273 -1.57 16.41 -3.56
C SER A 273 -1.73 16.23 -5.08
N LEU A 274 -1.82 17.33 -5.84
CA LEU A 274 -1.85 17.29 -7.31
C LEU A 274 -0.52 16.82 -7.88
N ALA A 275 0.61 17.33 -7.35
CA ALA A 275 1.94 16.89 -7.73
C ALA A 275 2.14 15.40 -7.46
N ALA A 276 1.70 14.90 -6.29
CA ALA A 276 1.73 13.48 -5.97
C ALA A 276 1.02 12.64 -7.05
N LYS A 277 -0.22 12.98 -7.39
CA LYS A 277 -1.01 12.29 -8.44
C LYS A 277 -0.33 12.33 -9.82
N ALA A 278 0.28 13.47 -10.16
CA ALA A 278 0.97 13.62 -11.43
C ALA A 278 2.22 12.73 -11.55
N VAL A 279 2.92 12.46 -10.44
CA VAL A 279 4.07 11.53 -10.44
C VAL A 279 3.64 10.12 -10.84
N ALA A 280 2.48 9.63 -10.37
CA ALA A 280 2.00 8.30 -10.73
C ALA A 280 1.74 8.15 -12.24
N SER A 281 1.19 9.20 -12.85
CA SER A 281 0.97 9.23 -14.30
C SER A 281 2.29 9.25 -15.08
N GLU A 282 3.22 10.12 -14.67
CA GLU A 282 4.54 10.23 -15.33
C GLU A 282 5.34 8.92 -15.25
N TRP A 283 5.33 8.27 -14.09
CA TRP A 283 6.08 7.03 -13.86
C TRP A 283 5.31 5.78 -14.32
N ARG A 284 4.05 5.93 -14.74
CA ARG A 284 3.16 4.83 -15.13
C ARG A 284 3.06 3.72 -14.08
N LEU A 285 3.12 4.11 -12.80
CA LEU A 285 3.02 3.20 -11.67
C LEU A 285 1.62 3.30 -11.03
N PRO A 286 1.08 2.19 -10.52
CA PRO A 286 -0.16 2.22 -9.76
C PRO A 286 0.01 3.10 -8.52
N MET A 287 -1.00 3.94 -8.22
CA MET A 287 -1.04 4.75 -7.01
C MET A 287 -2.04 4.18 -6.01
N LEU A 288 -1.58 4.06 -4.76
CA LEU A 288 -2.37 3.65 -3.61
C LEU A 288 -2.44 4.82 -2.64
N ARG A 289 -3.63 5.29 -2.29
CA ARG A 289 -3.82 6.27 -1.21
C ARG A 289 -3.97 5.55 0.11
N LEU A 290 -3.13 5.93 1.07
CA LEU A 290 -3.22 5.49 2.45
C LEU A 290 -4.26 6.33 3.19
N ASP A 291 -5.29 5.69 3.73
CA ASP A 291 -6.26 6.36 4.61
C ASP A 291 -5.70 6.47 6.03
N VAL A 292 -4.95 7.54 6.26
CA VAL A 292 -4.35 7.87 7.56
C VAL A 292 -5.45 7.95 8.65
N GLY A 293 -6.56 8.63 8.37
CA GLY A 293 -7.65 8.78 9.35
C GLY A 293 -8.22 7.45 9.82
N ARG A 294 -8.44 6.51 8.90
CA ARG A 294 -8.98 5.18 9.23
C ARG A 294 -8.00 4.29 9.98
N ILE A 295 -6.70 4.39 9.69
CA ILE A 295 -5.65 3.63 10.37
C ILE A 295 -5.51 4.10 11.83
N PHE A 296 -5.48 5.42 12.04
CA PHE A 296 -5.22 6.00 13.36
C PHE A 296 -6.49 6.22 14.20
N GLY A 297 -7.68 6.19 13.59
CA GLY A 297 -8.97 6.32 14.30
C GLY A 297 -9.58 5.02 14.84
N SER A 298 -8.94 3.86 14.63
CA SER A 298 -9.50 2.56 15.05
C SER A 298 -9.17 2.18 16.51
N LEU A 299 -9.99 1.31 17.13
CA LEU A 299 -9.81 0.84 18.51
C LEU A 299 -8.39 0.28 18.75
N VAL A 300 -7.86 0.50 19.97
CA VAL A 300 -6.54 0.06 20.43
C VAL A 300 -6.27 -1.42 20.07
N GLY A 301 -5.18 -1.68 19.33
CA GLY A 301 -4.78 -3.00 18.82
C GLY A 301 -5.12 -3.26 17.34
N LYS A 302 -6.29 -2.82 16.87
CA LYS A 302 -6.65 -2.94 15.44
C LYS A 302 -5.82 -2.00 14.56
N SER A 303 -5.41 -0.85 15.07
CA SER A 303 -4.62 0.13 14.32
C SER A 303 -3.24 -0.41 13.90
N GLU A 304 -2.61 -1.25 14.72
CA GLU A 304 -1.30 -1.84 14.42
C GLU A 304 -1.40 -2.98 13.39
N GLU A 305 -2.42 -3.84 13.52
CA GLU A 305 -2.74 -4.84 12.51
C GLU A 305 -3.11 -4.18 11.16
N ASN A 306 -3.86 -3.07 11.21
CA ASN A 306 -4.24 -2.30 10.03
C ASN A 306 -3.03 -1.71 9.31
N ILE A 307 -2.08 -1.05 10.00
CA ILE A 307 -0.91 -0.49 9.31
C ILE A 307 -0.04 -1.60 8.70
N ARG A 308 0.15 -2.73 9.41
CA ARG A 308 0.89 -3.89 8.89
C ARG A 308 0.21 -4.46 7.64
N ARG A 309 -1.12 -4.58 7.67
CA ARG A 309 -1.91 -5.04 6.52
C ARG A 309 -1.84 -4.06 5.35
N ALA A 310 -1.94 -2.76 5.60
CA ALA A 310 -1.81 -1.74 4.56
C ALA A 310 -0.42 -1.78 3.91
N ILE A 311 0.64 -1.92 4.71
CA ILE A 311 2.01 -2.12 4.22
C ILE A 311 2.10 -3.38 3.37
N GLN A 312 1.61 -4.53 3.87
CA GLN A 312 1.64 -5.79 3.14
C GLN A 312 0.94 -5.68 1.79
N VAL A 313 -0.23 -5.05 1.73
CA VAL A 313 -0.96 -4.83 0.47
C VAL A 313 -0.18 -3.89 -0.45
N ALA A 314 0.42 -2.81 0.07
CA ALA A 314 1.23 -1.90 -0.75
C ALA A 314 2.47 -2.60 -1.35
N GLU A 315 3.16 -3.42 -0.56
CA GLU A 315 4.31 -4.22 -1.02
C GLU A 315 3.89 -5.32 -2.00
N SER A 316 2.72 -5.91 -1.80
CA SER A 316 2.06 -6.82 -2.74
C SER A 316 1.85 -6.14 -4.10
N VAL A 317 1.55 -4.84 -4.11
CA VAL A 317 1.30 -4.09 -5.34
C VAL A 317 2.57 -3.54 -5.99
N ALA A 318 3.74 -3.73 -5.39
CA ALA A 318 4.98 -3.14 -5.87
C ALA A 318 5.39 -3.65 -7.28
N PRO A 319 5.98 -2.79 -8.15
CA PRO A 319 6.31 -1.40 -7.90
C PRO A 319 5.08 -0.49 -7.94
N CYS A 320 4.96 0.38 -6.95
CA CYS A 320 3.80 1.25 -6.81
C CYS A 320 4.19 2.56 -6.11
N ILE A 321 3.29 3.54 -6.20
CA ILE A 321 3.37 4.76 -5.41
C ILE A 321 2.38 4.64 -4.25
N LEU A 322 2.87 4.70 -3.03
CA LEU A 322 2.03 4.85 -1.84
C LEU A 322 1.93 6.35 -1.53
N TRP A 323 0.74 6.92 -1.64
CA TRP A 323 0.46 8.31 -1.32
C TRP A 323 -0.18 8.41 0.07
N ALA A 324 0.48 9.11 0.99
CA ALA A 324 -0.07 9.46 2.29
C ALA A 324 -0.36 10.97 2.34
N ASP A 325 -1.61 11.33 2.12
CA ASP A 325 -2.07 12.72 2.12
C ASP A 325 -2.24 13.24 3.54
N GLU A 326 -1.94 14.53 3.74
CA GLU A 326 -2.05 15.24 5.02
C GLU A 326 -1.58 14.40 6.22
N LEU A 327 -0.37 13.88 6.08
CA LEU A 327 0.19 12.87 6.97
C LEU A 327 0.14 13.35 8.43
N GLU A 328 0.37 14.63 8.68
CA GLU A 328 0.31 15.30 9.97
C GLU A 328 -1.02 15.09 10.74
N LYS A 329 -2.14 14.91 10.03
CA LYS A 329 -3.46 14.69 10.68
C LYS A 329 -3.51 13.37 11.43
N GLY A 330 -2.76 12.36 10.98
CA GLY A 330 -2.59 11.13 11.73
C GLY A 330 -1.82 11.36 13.03
N PHE A 331 -0.84 12.26 13.02
CA PHE A 331 0.11 12.45 14.12
C PHE A 331 -0.35 13.47 15.17
N ALA A 332 -1.38 14.27 14.90
CA ALA A 332 -1.89 15.29 15.82
C ALA A 332 -2.29 14.73 17.20
N GLY A 333 -2.65 13.43 17.30
CA GLY A 333 -2.94 12.75 18.57
C GLY A 333 -1.71 12.29 19.37
N VAL A 334 -0.51 12.29 18.78
CA VAL A 334 0.73 11.83 19.43
C VAL A 334 1.55 12.98 20.02
N THR A 335 1.43 14.18 19.45
CA THR A 335 2.16 15.37 19.90
C THR A 335 1.39 16.19 20.94
N GLY A 336 0.06 16.08 20.98
CA GLY A 336 -0.77 16.69 22.02
C GLY A 336 -0.85 15.80 23.26
N GLY A 337 -0.22 16.21 24.37
CA GLY A 337 -0.15 15.49 25.65
C GLY A 337 -1.48 15.29 26.41
N GLY A 338 -2.59 15.06 25.71
CA GLY A 338 -3.87 14.68 26.29
C GLY A 338 -3.84 13.23 26.78
N ALA A 339 -4.19 13.03 28.05
CA ALA A 339 -4.19 11.77 28.81
C ALA A 339 -5.19 10.69 28.31
N GLY A 340 -5.39 10.53 27.00
CA GLY A 340 -6.39 9.63 26.41
C GLY A 340 -5.86 8.56 25.46
N ASP A 341 -4.68 8.74 24.86
CA ASP A 341 -4.18 7.83 23.82
C ASP A 341 -3.00 6.98 24.33
N SER A 342 -3.24 5.69 24.54
CA SER A 342 -2.45 4.73 25.34
C SER A 342 -1.12 4.29 24.71
N GLY A 343 -0.40 5.18 24.02
CA GLY A 343 0.83 4.84 23.28
C GLY A 343 0.58 3.92 22.07
N THR A 344 -0.68 3.75 21.67
CA THR A 344 -1.07 2.95 20.50
C THR A 344 -0.67 3.67 19.22
N SER A 345 -1.07 4.93 19.06
CA SER A 345 -0.69 5.76 17.91
C SER A 345 0.83 5.80 17.73
N SER A 346 1.60 6.00 18.81
CA SER A 346 3.07 5.97 18.78
C SER A 346 3.67 4.65 18.28
N ARG A 347 3.07 3.48 18.61
CA ARG A 347 3.52 2.17 18.13
C ARG A 347 3.19 1.92 16.66
N VAL A 348 2.00 2.35 16.22
CA VAL A 348 1.62 2.30 14.80
C VAL A 348 2.58 3.15 13.97
N PHE A 349 2.95 4.34 14.47
CA PHE A 349 3.96 5.17 13.83
C PHE A 349 5.34 4.56 13.83
N ALA A 350 5.80 4.00 14.96
CA ALA A 350 7.07 3.29 14.99
C ALA A 350 7.13 2.20 13.91
N THR A 351 6.04 1.44 13.74
CA THR A 351 5.92 0.42 12.69
C THR A 351 6.05 1.03 11.29
N PHE A 352 5.32 2.12 11.00
CA PHE A 352 5.40 2.80 9.70
C PHE A 352 6.79 3.36 9.41
N LEU A 353 7.45 3.96 10.41
CA LEU A 353 8.80 4.54 10.29
C LEU A 353 9.87 3.47 10.10
N THR A 354 9.78 2.36 10.84
CA THR A 354 10.67 1.21 10.66
C THR A 354 10.50 0.64 9.26
N TRP A 355 9.27 0.47 8.79
CA TRP A 355 9.00 0.01 7.43
C TRP A 355 9.60 0.95 6.37
N MET A 356 9.39 2.27 6.48
CA MET A 356 10.01 3.23 5.57
C MET A 356 11.54 3.10 5.52
N GLN A 357 12.16 2.71 6.63
CA GLN A 357 13.61 2.55 6.72
C GLN A 357 14.11 1.21 6.17
N GLU A 358 13.36 0.13 6.37
CA GLU A 358 13.80 -1.25 6.12
C GLU A 358 13.21 -1.87 4.84
N LYS A 359 12.20 -1.23 4.22
CA LYS A 359 11.53 -1.76 3.03
C LYS A 359 12.52 -2.07 1.90
N THR A 360 12.39 -3.27 1.35
CA THR A 360 13.12 -3.73 0.16
C THR A 360 12.22 -3.75 -1.07
N ALA A 361 10.90 -3.82 -0.86
CA ALA A 361 9.92 -3.75 -1.92
C ALA A 361 9.95 -2.37 -2.62
N PRO A 362 9.74 -2.32 -3.96
CA PRO A 362 9.76 -1.09 -4.74
C PRO A 362 8.50 -0.21 -4.57
N VAL A 363 8.18 0.15 -3.33
CA VAL A 363 7.09 1.07 -2.98
C VAL A 363 7.65 2.47 -2.79
N PHE A 364 7.29 3.42 -3.65
CA PHE A 364 7.72 4.82 -3.50
C PHE A 364 6.71 5.60 -2.66
N LEU A 365 7.11 6.07 -1.48
CA LEU A 365 6.22 6.83 -0.60
C LEU A 365 6.20 8.32 -1.01
N ILE A 366 5.03 8.85 -1.35
CA ILE A 366 4.82 10.31 -1.42
C ILE A 366 3.97 10.70 -0.22
N ALA A 367 4.57 11.43 0.71
CA ALA A 367 3.84 12.02 1.83
C ALA A 367 3.62 13.50 1.58
N THR A 368 2.48 14.04 2.00
CA THR A 368 2.26 15.50 2.01
C THR A 368 2.00 15.97 3.42
N ALA A 369 2.46 17.16 3.77
CA ALA A 369 2.09 17.82 5.01
C ALA A 369 1.97 19.34 4.89
N ASN A 370 1.04 19.92 5.66
CA ASN A 370 0.86 21.37 5.76
C ASN A 370 1.48 21.94 7.04
N ASP A 371 1.54 21.16 8.11
CA ASP A 371 2.08 21.56 9.41
C ASP A 371 3.23 20.62 9.83
N VAL A 372 4.42 21.21 10.00
CA VAL A 372 5.62 20.47 10.41
C VAL A 372 5.67 20.19 11.91
N SER A 373 4.99 21.01 12.73
CA SER A 373 5.01 20.89 14.20
C SER A 373 4.28 19.63 14.68
N ALA A 374 3.29 19.19 13.92
CA ALA A 374 2.55 17.95 14.16
C ALA A 374 3.30 16.69 13.70
N LEU A 375 4.38 16.82 12.90
CA LEU A 375 5.18 15.67 12.47
C LEU A 375 6.25 15.29 13.51
N PRO A 376 6.46 14.00 13.79
CA PRO A 376 7.53 13.58 14.67
C PRO A 376 8.90 13.92 14.06
N PRO A 377 9.85 14.49 14.83
CA PRO A 377 11.18 14.84 14.34
C PRO A 377 11.93 13.67 13.70
N GLU A 378 11.65 12.45 14.14
CA GLU A 378 12.24 11.25 13.59
C GLU A 378 11.94 11.13 12.09
N MET A 379 10.75 11.51 11.61
CA MET A 379 10.39 11.46 10.18
C MET A 379 11.29 12.29 9.30
N LEU A 380 11.80 13.39 9.83
CA LEU A 380 12.55 14.39 9.11
C LEU A 380 14.05 14.07 9.08
N ARG A 381 14.46 12.93 9.67
CA ARG A 381 15.85 12.45 9.61
C ARG A 381 16.20 12.01 8.19
N LYS A 382 17.40 12.40 7.75
CA LYS A 382 17.97 11.97 6.46
C LYS A 382 18.00 10.44 6.39
N GLY A 383 17.60 9.89 5.24
CA GLY A 383 17.56 8.45 4.96
C GLY A 383 16.18 7.79 5.10
N ARG A 384 15.17 8.52 5.60
CA ARG A 384 13.76 8.04 5.63
C ARG A 384 13.01 8.42 4.36
N PHE A 385 13.12 9.69 3.99
CA PHE A 385 12.82 10.16 2.66
C PHE A 385 14.13 10.36 1.91
N ASP A 386 14.08 10.20 0.59
CA ASP A 386 15.20 10.54 -0.29
C ASP A 386 15.40 12.05 -0.33
N GLU A 387 14.30 12.81 -0.26
CA GLU A 387 14.30 14.26 -0.24
C GLU A 387 13.04 14.81 0.45
N ILE A 388 13.18 15.98 1.08
CA ILE A 388 12.06 16.75 1.62
C ILE A 388 11.95 18.03 0.81
N PHE A 389 10.83 18.19 0.11
CA PHE A 389 10.57 19.37 -0.70
C PHE A 389 9.67 20.36 0.01
N PHE A 390 10.04 21.64 -0.04
CA PHE A 390 9.18 22.73 0.39
C PHE A 390 8.43 23.34 -0.80
N VAL A 391 7.11 23.33 -0.72
CA VAL A 391 6.18 23.89 -1.70
C VAL A 391 5.63 25.20 -1.15
N ASP A 392 6.13 26.31 -1.68
CA ASP A 392 5.68 27.65 -1.31
C ASP A 392 4.56 28.14 -2.25
N LEU A 393 4.07 29.35 -1.99
CA LEU A 393 3.19 30.08 -2.88
C LEU A 393 3.81 30.25 -4.27
N PRO A 394 3.00 30.20 -5.34
CA PRO A 394 3.48 30.33 -6.71
C PRO A 394 4.07 31.72 -7.00
N SER A 395 5.21 31.73 -7.68
CA SER A 395 5.80 32.93 -8.29
C SER A 395 4.91 33.52 -9.40
N ALA A 396 5.19 34.74 -9.87
CA ALA A 396 4.39 35.39 -10.91
C ALA A 396 4.25 34.53 -12.18
N ALA A 397 5.37 34.00 -12.68
CA ALA A 397 5.37 33.09 -13.85
C ALA A 397 4.59 31.79 -13.59
N GLU A 398 4.60 31.28 -12.36
CA GLU A 398 3.81 30.10 -11.99
C GLU A 398 2.32 30.42 -11.92
N ARG A 399 1.94 31.59 -11.40
CA ARG A 399 0.55 32.05 -11.40
C ARG A 399 0.01 32.22 -12.82
N GLU A 400 0.78 32.82 -13.72
CA GLU A 400 0.41 32.89 -15.15
C GLU A 400 0.09 31.49 -15.71
N HIS A 401 0.97 30.52 -15.44
CA HIS A 401 0.78 29.15 -15.91
C HIS A 401 -0.44 28.48 -15.27
N ILE A 402 -0.65 28.65 -13.95
CA ILE A 402 -1.81 28.13 -13.22
C ILE A 402 -3.10 28.69 -13.82
N ILE A 403 -3.19 30.01 -14.06
CA ILE A 403 -4.36 30.66 -14.67
C ILE A 403 -4.66 30.04 -16.04
N VAL A 404 -3.65 29.87 -16.90
CA VAL A 404 -3.79 29.23 -18.21
C VAL A 404 -4.33 27.80 -18.10
N ILE A 405 -3.82 27.00 -17.17
CA ILE A 405 -4.29 25.63 -16.93
C ILE A 405 -5.76 25.64 -16.52
N HIS A 406 -6.16 26.47 -15.56
CA HIS A 406 -7.53 26.49 -15.06
C HIS A 406 -8.52 27.03 -16.09
N LEU A 407 -8.15 28.02 -16.91
CA LEU A 407 -8.97 28.50 -18.03
C LEU A 407 -9.20 27.38 -19.07
N LYS A 408 -8.13 26.68 -19.48
CA LYS A 408 -8.23 25.54 -20.42
C LYS A 408 -9.10 24.41 -19.87
N LYS A 409 -8.93 24.03 -18.59
CA LYS A 409 -9.77 23.01 -17.92
C LYS A 409 -11.26 23.38 -17.93
N ARG A 410 -11.60 24.66 -18.10
CA ARG A 410 -12.97 25.21 -18.15
C ARG A 410 -13.42 25.58 -19.56
N ASN A 411 -12.73 25.08 -20.60
CA ASN A 411 -13.01 25.35 -22.00
C ASN A 411 -12.98 26.85 -22.37
N ARG A 412 -12.13 27.62 -21.69
CA ARG A 412 -11.89 29.04 -22.00
C ARG A 412 -10.55 29.19 -22.70
N ASP A 413 -10.55 29.98 -23.77
CA ASP A 413 -9.35 30.30 -24.53
C ASP A 413 -8.49 31.31 -23.78
N PRO A 414 -7.30 30.94 -23.27
CA PRO A 414 -6.43 31.86 -22.55
C PRO A 414 -5.98 33.05 -23.39
N GLY A 415 -6.00 32.95 -24.73
CA GLY A 415 -5.64 34.04 -25.64
C GLY A 415 -6.59 35.24 -25.58
N LYS A 416 -7.76 35.09 -24.93
CA LYS A 416 -8.75 36.16 -24.73
C LYS A 416 -8.55 36.95 -23.44
N PHE A 417 -7.58 36.56 -22.60
CA PHE A 417 -7.37 37.14 -21.28
C PHE A 417 -5.96 37.73 -21.17
N ASN A 418 -5.83 38.81 -20.41
CA ASN A 418 -4.55 39.37 -20.01
C ASN A 418 -3.97 38.59 -18.82
N ILE A 419 -3.36 37.44 -19.13
CA ILE A 419 -2.81 36.51 -18.14
C ILE A 419 -1.84 37.18 -17.16
N ARG A 420 -1.01 38.12 -17.64
CA ARG A 420 -0.05 38.85 -16.78
C ARG A 420 -0.76 39.72 -15.75
N GLN A 421 -1.77 40.46 -16.17
CA GLN A 421 -2.55 41.32 -15.28
C GLN A 421 -3.30 40.49 -14.22
N LEU A 422 -3.85 39.33 -14.61
CA LEU A 422 -4.48 38.40 -13.67
C LEU A 422 -3.46 37.77 -12.71
N ALA A 423 -2.23 37.52 -13.16
CA ALA A 423 -1.14 37.03 -12.31
C ALA A 423 -0.68 38.07 -11.29
N ASP A 424 -0.70 39.36 -11.64
CA ASP A 424 -0.42 40.46 -10.72
C ASP A 424 -1.55 40.63 -9.69
N ALA A 425 -2.80 40.55 -10.12
CA ALA A 425 -3.97 40.62 -9.25
C ALA A 425 -4.07 39.44 -8.25
N SER A 426 -3.43 38.31 -8.55
CA SER A 426 -3.38 37.12 -7.69
C SER A 426 -2.10 37.02 -6.85
N LYS A 427 -1.37 38.12 -6.63
CA LYS A 427 -0.18 38.09 -5.77
C LYS A 427 -0.51 37.61 -4.35
N GLY A 428 0.21 36.60 -3.88
CA GLY A 428 -0.01 35.96 -2.58
C GLY A 428 -1.02 34.80 -2.59
N PHE A 429 -1.69 34.56 -3.72
CA PHE A 429 -2.66 33.48 -3.83
C PHE A 429 -1.96 32.13 -3.98
N SER A 430 -2.51 31.12 -3.34
CA SER A 430 -2.25 29.72 -3.63
C SER A 430 -2.88 29.30 -4.97
N GLY A 431 -2.45 28.17 -5.53
CA GLY A 431 -3.05 27.63 -6.75
C GLY A 431 -4.56 27.36 -6.60
N ALA A 432 -4.97 26.87 -5.43
CA ALA A 432 -6.38 26.64 -5.10
C ALA A 432 -7.20 27.94 -5.09
N GLU A 433 -6.67 29.04 -4.56
CA GLU A 433 -7.38 30.33 -4.54
C GLU A 433 -7.52 30.93 -5.94
N ILE A 434 -6.49 30.81 -6.78
CA ILE A 434 -6.56 31.20 -8.20
C ILE A 434 -7.66 30.39 -8.91
N GLU A 435 -7.71 29.08 -8.67
CA GLU A 435 -8.75 28.21 -9.20
C GLU A 435 -10.15 28.66 -8.77
N GLN A 436 -10.33 28.94 -7.47
CA GLN A 436 -11.63 29.37 -6.95
C GLN A 436 -12.05 30.73 -7.49
N ALA A 437 -11.14 31.69 -7.66
CA ALA A 437 -11.46 32.98 -8.26
C ALA A 437 -11.98 32.83 -9.71
N ILE A 438 -11.36 31.95 -10.50
CA ILE A 438 -11.82 31.65 -11.86
C ILE A 438 -13.20 30.96 -11.83
N ILE A 439 -13.42 30.01 -10.90
CA ILE A 439 -14.73 29.37 -10.73
C ILE A 439 -15.81 30.39 -10.34
N ALA A 440 -15.52 31.27 -9.38
CA ALA A 440 -16.45 32.31 -8.93
C ALA A 440 -16.82 33.24 -10.08
N SER A 441 -15.85 33.67 -10.89
CA SER A 441 -16.09 34.52 -12.06
C SER A 441 -17.03 33.87 -13.09
N LEU A 442 -16.98 32.54 -13.23
CA LEU A 442 -17.90 31.79 -14.09
C LEU A 442 -19.33 31.83 -13.57
N TYR A 443 -19.53 31.72 -12.25
CA TYR A 443 -20.86 31.87 -11.67
C TYR A 443 -21.42 33.27 -11.90
N THR A 444 -20.59 34.31 -11.71
CA THR A 444 -20.97 35.71 -11.94
C THR A 444 -21.37 35.94 -13.40
N ALA A 445 -20.56 35.50 -14.37
CA ALA A 445 -20.90 35.64 -15.79
C ALA A 445 -22.10 34.76 -16.21
N PHE A 446 -22.27 33.58 -15.60
CA PHE A 446 -23.41 32.72 -15.90
C PHE A 446 -24.73 33.32 -15.40
N ALA A 447 -24.73 33.90 -14.20
CA ALA A 447 -25.87 34.60 -13.63
C ALA A 447 -26.22 35.86 -14.44
N ASP A 448 -25.22 36.53 -15.01
CA ASP A 448 -25.39 37.66 -15.92
C ASP A 448 -25.65 37.19 -17.37
N ASN A 449 -26.83 36.61 -17.58
CA ASN A 449 -27.33 36.21 -18.90
C ASN A 449 -26.42 35.23 -19.67
N ARG A 450 -25.65 34.39 -18.97
CA ARG A 450 -24.76 33.39 -19.58
C ARG A 450 -23.73 33.98 -20.54
N ARG A 451 -23.28 35.20 -20.27
CA ARG A 451 -22.20 35.82 -21.04
C ARG A 451 -20.87 35.10 -20.80
N GLU A 452 -19.90 35.38 -21.65
CA GLU A 452 -18.51 34.95 -21.44
C GLU A 452 -17.89 35.72 -20.26
N ILE A 453 -17.00 35.04 -19.54
CA ILE A 453 -16.19 35.67 -18.48
C ILE A 453 -15.19 36.64 -19.09
N THR A 454 -14.88 37.70 -18.37
CA THR A 454 -13.91 38.73 -18.76
C THR A 454 -12.80 38.86 -17.71
N ASP A 455 -11.70 39.53 -18.06
CA ASP A 455 -10.63 39.85 -17.11
C ASP A 455 -11.15 40.59 -15.87
N ALA A 456 -12.11 41.51 -16.07
CA ALA A 456 -12.70 42.30 -15.00
C ALA A 456 -13.45 41.44 -13.98
N ASP A 457 -14.12 40.37 -14.42
CA ASP A 457 -14.82 39.45 -13.52
C ASP A 457 -13.82 38.71 -12.64
N ILE A 458 -12.76 38.16 -13.24
CA ILE A 458 -11.74 37.41 -12.52
C ILE A 458 -11.00 38.33 -11.54
N GLU A 459 -10.64 39.54 -11.96
CA GLU A 459 -10.01 40.52 -11.07
C GLU A 459 -10.90 40.94 -9.91
N ALA A 460 -12.21 41.10 -10.14
CA ALA A 460 -13.14 41.47 -9.08
C ALA A 460 -13.18 40.38 -8.00
N GLU A 461 -13.27 39.10 -8.40
CA GLU A 461 -13.25 37.96 -7.49
C GLU A 461 -11.90 37.84 -6.75
N MET A 462 -10.78 38.05 -7.44
CA MET A 462 -9.46 38.07 -6.81
C MET A 462 -9.34 39.21 -5.78
N LYS A 463 -9.79 40.43 -6.09
CA LYS A 463 -9.75 41.56 -5.15
C LYS A 463 -10.69 41.38 -3.96
N ALA A 464 -11.80 40.67 -4.14
CA ALA A 464 -12.75 40.38 -3.07
C ALA A 464 -12.24 39.28 -2.11
N THR A 465 -11.28 38.46 -2.55
CA THR A 465 -10.73 37.34 -1.78
C THR A 465 -9.55 37.80 -0.93
N VAL A 466 -9.59 37.54 0.37
CA VAL A 466 -8.42 37.73 1.24
C VAL A 466 -7.58 36.44 1.18
N PRO A 467 -6.33 36.49 0.65
CA PRO A 467 -5.55 35.28 0.44
C PRO A 467 -5.04 34.68 1.76
N LEU A 468 -4.82 33.36 1.74
CA LEU A 468 -4.28 32.59 2.86
C LEU A 468 -2.94 33.14 3.36
N SER A 469 -2.12 33.67 2.45
CA SER A 469 -0.84 34.33 2.78
C SER A 469 -0.98 35.56 3.69
N VAL A 470 -2.18 36.14 3.76
CA VAL A 470 -2.51 37.26 4.64
C VAL A 470 -3.21 36.74 5.90
N MET A 471 -4.13 35.77 5.77
CA MET A 471 -4.90 35.23 6.90
C MET A 471 -4.07 34.37 7.86
N MET A 472 -3.06 33.66 7.36
CA MET A 472 -2.19 32.76 8.12
C MET A 472 -0.71 33.14 7.93
N ARG A 473 -0.43 34.45 7.99
CA ARG A 473 0.91 34.98 7.70
C ARG A 473 1.94 34.42 8.67
N GLU A 474 1.62 34.44 9.96
CA GLU A 474 2.49 33.98 11.03
C GLU A 474 2.88 32.51 10.81
N GLU A 475 1.91 31.62 10.59
CA GLU A 475 2.16 30.19 10.39
C GLU A 475 2.96 29.92 9.11
N ILE A 476 2.69 30.66 8.03
CA ILE A 476 3.42 30.52 6.76
C ILE A 476 4.88 30.98 6.91
N ASP A 477 5.11 32.10 7.60
CA ASP A 477 6.45 32.64 7.80
C ASP A 477 7.29 31.77 8.76
N GLU A 478 6.66 31.20 9.79
CA GLU A 478 7.28 30.18 10.64
C GLU A 478 7.66 28.93 9.85
N LEU A 479 6.74 28.42 9.01
CA LEU A 479 6.98 27.25 8.17
C LEU A 479 8.11 27.50 7.16
N ARG A 480 8.14 28.68 6.52
CA ARG A 480 9.22 29.10 5.62
C ARG A 480 10.56 29.17 6.33
N THR A 481 10.59 29.79 7.50
CA THR A 481 11.80 29.91 8.32
C THR A 481 12.32 28.53 8.72
N TRP A 482 11.41 27.63 9.09
CA TRP A 482 11.76 26.24 9.38
C TRP A 482 12.36 25.53 8.16
N ALA A 483 11.76 25.73 6.97
CA ALA A 483 12.11 25.04 5.74
C ALA A 483 13.47 25.44 5.13
N GLN A 484 13.91 26.69 5.29
CA GLN A 484 15.09 27.27 4.63
C GLN A 484 16.39 26.44 4.75
N LEU A 485 16.62 25.77 5.89
CA LEU A 485 17.83 24.98 6.14
C LEU A 485 17.57 23.47 6.18
N ARG A 486 16.32 23.04 6.00
CA ARG A 486 15.88 21.66 6.27
C ARG A 486 15.29 20.97 5.06
N THR A 487 14.96 21.72 4.01
CA THR A 487 14.25 21.23 2.84
C THR A 487 14.89 21.75 1.57
N ARG A 488 14.61 21.06 0.46
CA ARG A 488 14.89 21.53 -0.88
C ARG A 488 13.68 22.31 -1.41
N PRO A 489 13.84 23.49 -2.02
CA PRO A 489 12.69 24.17 -2.61
C PRO A 489 12.16 23.38 -3.81
N ALA A 490 10.83 23.27 -3.94
CA ALA A 490 10.18 22.61 -5.08
C ALA A 490 10.20 23.48 -6.34
N ALA A 491 10.25 24.80 -6.17
CA ALA A 491 10.29 25.81 -7.23
C ALA A 491 11.45 26.80 -7.00
N LYS A 492 11.74 27.65 -7.99
CA LYS A 492 12.65 28.79 -7.78
C LYS A 492 12.00 29.78 -6.80
N ALA A 493 12.81 30.48 -6.01
CA ALA A 493 12.32 31.31 -4.90
C ALA A 493 11.22 32.29 -5.35
N PRO A 494 10.12 32.43 -4.57
CA PRO A 494 9.08 33.41 -4.86
C PRO A 494 9.60 34.84 -4.71
N GLU A 495 8.91 35.80 -5.31
CA GLU A 495 9.15 37.23 -5.09
C GLU A 495 8.86 37.61 -3.63
N PRO A 496 9.55 38.64 -3.08
CA PRO A 496 9.27 39.11 -1.73
C PRO A 496 7.79 39.53 -1.57
N PRO A 497 7.22 39.39 -0.35
CA PRO A 497 5.82 39.68 -0.09
C PRO A 497 5.48 41.12 -0.51
N ALA A 498 4.22 41.32 -0.94
CA ALA A 498 3.71 42.67 -1.16
C ALA A 498 3.79 43.42 0.17
N THR A 499 4.62 44.46 0.25
CA THR A 499 4.53 45.46 1.31
C THR A 499 3.15 46.09 1.22
N ALA A 500 2.37 45.95 2.30
CA ALA A 500 1.05 46.55 2.44
C ALA A 500 1.10 48.07 2.37
#